data_AF-A0A365ZXI5-F1
#
_entry.id   AF-A0A365ZXI5-F1
#
_cell.length_a   1.000
_cell.length_b   1.000
_cell.length_c   1.000
_cell.angle_alpha   90.00
_cell.angle_beta   90.00
_cell.angle_gamma   90.00
#
_symmetry.space_group_name_H-M   'P 1'
#
loop_
_entity.id
_entity.type
_entity.pdbx_description
1 polymer ?
#
loop_
_entity_poly.entity_id
_entity_poly.type
_entity_poly.pdbx_seq_one_letter_code
_entity_poly.pdbx_strand_id
1 'polypeptide(L)'
;MSERPEPVRVGLDGRTVVVLSEEEDASLAQTRRQVGSQNARMHVLRGELRAARELLAAAEAALRARGEGGECAGACPPEGAAAGLACLPCRIRAALPSAGRATGGQPAARLGLTRSRSR
;
A
#
# COMPACT_ATOMS: atom_id res chain seq x y z
N MET A 1 14.99 -34.60 -25.71
CA MET A 1 15.76 -33.81 -24.74
C MET A 1 16.65 -32.90 -25.57
N SER A 2 16.38 -31.59 -25.57
CA SER A 2 17.13 -30.67 -26.42
C SER A 2 18.51 -30.44 -25.79
N GLU A 3 19.56 -30.92 -26.44
CA GLU A 3 20.93 -30.57 -26.06
C GLU A 3 21.06 -29.04 -26.08
N ARG A 4 21.67 -28.51 -25.02
CA ARG A 4 21.95 -27.09 -24.92
C ARG A 4 23.18 -26.83 -25.79
N PRO A 5 23.09 -26.02 -26.87
CA PRO A 5 24.22 -25.79 -27.75
C PRO A 5 25.39 -25.22 -26.94
N GLU A 6 26.58 -25.80 -27.11
CA GLU A 6 27.78 -25.28 -26.47
C GLU A 6 28.16 -23.94 -27.10
N PRO A 7 28.31 -22.87 -26.31
CA PRO A 7 28.60 -21.54 -26.84
C PRO A 7 30.00 -21.51 -27.48
N VAL A 8 30.06 -21.17 -28.77
CA VAL A 8 31.32 -21.07 -29.52
C VAL A 8 32.08 -19.82 -29.06
N ARG A 9 33.28 -20.02 -28.51
CA ARG A 9 34.15 -18.94 -28.03
C ARG A 9 35.31 -18.74 -28.98
N VAL A 10 35.55 -17.50 -29.40
CA VAL A 10 36.62 -17.12 -30.33
C VAL A 10 37.49 -16.05 -29.69
N GLY A 11 38.80 -16.08 -29.92
CA GLY A 11 39.71 -15.00 -29.53
C GLY A 11 39.75 -13.92 -30.62
N LEU A 12 39.46 -12.68 -30.25
CA LEU A 12 39.52 -11.49 -31.11
C LEU A 12 40.34 -10.41 -30.38
N ASP A 13 41.49 -10.02 -30.95
CA ASP A 13 42.40 -9.02 -30.37
C ASP A 13 42.78 -9.29 -28.91
N GLY A 14 43.03 -10.56 -28.56
CA GLY A 14 43.34 -10.98 -27.19
C GLY A 14 42.14 -11.02 -26.23
N ARG A 15 40.91 -10.81 -26.72
CA ARG A 15 39.66 -10.91 -25.95
C ARG A 15 38.87 -12.14 -26.38
N THR A 16 38.30 -12.87 -25.42
CA THR A 16 37.37 -13.96 -25.73
C THR A 16 35.98 -13.40 -26.01
N VAL A 17 35.47 -13.63 -27.20
CA VAL A 17 34.09 -13.30 -27.62
C VAL A 17 33.28 -14.58 -27.81
N VAL A 18 31.96 -14.49 -27.62
CA VAL A 18 31.02 -15.58 -27.93
C VAL A 18 30.38 -15.26 -29.26
N VAL A 19 30.47 -16.18 -30.22
CA VAL A 19 29.80 -16.06 -31.50
C VAL A 19 28.43 -16.72 -31.35
N LEU A 20 27.38 -15.98 -31.72
CA LEU A 20 26.01 -16.45 -31.69
C LEU A 20 25.52 -16.59 -33.13
N SER A 21 24.72 -17.61 -33.39
CA SER A 21 23.88 -17.65 -34.59
C SER A 21 22.79 -16.56 -34.51
N GLU A 22 22.15 -16.24 -35.63
CA GLU A 22 21.03 -15.29 -35.65
C GLU A 22 19.87 -15.75 -34.75
N GLU A 23 19.61 -17.06 -34.71
CA GLU A 23 18.57 -17.66 -33.84
C GLU A 23 18.93 -17.52 -32.35
N GLU A 24 20.20 -17.72 -32.00
CA GLU A 24 20.69 -17.57 -30.63
C GLU A 24 20.66 -16.10 -30.18
N ASP A 25 21.02 -15.15 -31.05
CA ASP A 25 20.91 -13.73 -30.76
C ASP A 25 19.45 -13.30 -30.58
N ALA A 26 18.55 -13.76 -31.45
CA ALA A 26 17.11 -13.47 -31.32
C ALA A 26 16.52 -14.03 -30.01
N SER A 27 16.88 -15.26 -29.65
CA SER A 27 16.49 -15.91 -28.39
C SER A 27 17.05 -15.17 -27.17
N LEU A 28 18.30 -14.73 -27.24
CA LEU A 28 18.93 -13.93 -26.18
C LEU A 28 18.25 -12.56 -26.05
N ALA A 29 17.93 -11.90 -27.15
CA ALA A 29 17.22 -10.63 -27.17
C ALA A 29 15.81 -10.77 -26.56
N GLN A 30 15.09 -11.85 -26.87
CA GLN A 30 13.80 -12.16 -26.25
C GLN A 30 13.94 -12.38 -24.74
N THR A 31 14.93 -13.17 -24.32
CA THR A 31 15.20 -13.45 -22.90
C THR A 31 15.54 -12.16 -22.15
N ARG A 32 16.37 -11.29 -22.73
CA ARG A 32 16.71 -9.97 -22.15
C ARG A 32 15.47 -9.09 -21.98
N ARG A 33 14.57 -9.05 -22.96
CA ARG A 33 13.29 -8.32 -22.83
C ARG A 33 12.42 -8.90 -21.72
N GLN A 34 12.31 -10.23 -21.65
CA GLN A 34 11.54 -10.90 -20.60
C GLN A 34 12.09 -10.60 -19.21
N VAL A 35 13.39 -10.77 -18.99
CA VAL A 35 14.05 -10.47 -17.71
C VAL A 35 13.92 -8.98 -17.37
N GLY A 36 14.09 -8.09 -18.36
CA GLY A 36 13.88 -6.66 -18.18
C GLY A 36 12.47 -6.34 -17.69
N SER A 37 11.45 -6.94 -18.31
CA SER A 37 10.05 -6.76 -17.91
C SER A 37 9.76 -7.31 -16.51
N GLN A 38 10.35 -8.45 -16.15
CA GLN A 38 10.21 -9.03 -14.82
C GLN A 38 10.88 -8.17 -13.77
N ASN A 39 12.07 -7.64 -14.05
CA ASN A 39 12.78 -6.76 -13.13
C ASN A 39 12.00 -5.47 -12.87
N ALA A 40 11.44 -4.85 -13.92
CA ALA A 40 10.57 -3.69 -13.79
C ALA A 40 9.37 -3.98 -12.88
N ARG A 41 8.69 -5.13 -13.05
CA ARG A 41 7.59 -5.56 -12.17
C ARG A 41 8.05 -5.74 -10.72
N MET A 42 9.21 -6.36 -10.49
CA MET A 42 9.75 -6.50 -9.13
C MET A 42 10.04 -5.16 -8.47
N HIS A 43 10.53 -4.16 -9.22
CA HIS A 43 10.76 -2.82 -8.69
C HIS A 43 9.46 -2.15 -8.24
N VAL A 44 8.38 -2.27 -9.04
CA VAL A 44 7.05 -1.77 -8.65
C VAL A 44 6.55 -2.47 -7.38
N LEU A 45 6.58 -3.80 -7.34
CA LEU A 45 6.14 -4.58 -6.18
C LEU A 45 6.93 -4.26 -4.91
N ARG A 46 8.24 -4.02 -5.03
CA ARG A 46 9.07 -3.57 -3.89
C ARG A 46 8.64 -2.19 -3.39
N GLY A 47 8.30 -1.28 -4.29
CA GLY A 47 7.76 0.04 -3.96
C GLY A 47 6.43 -0.06 -3.22
N GLU A 48 5.49 -0.86 -3.74
CA GLU A 48 4.18 -1.10 -3.12
C GLU A 48 4.32 -1.76 -1.74
N LEU A 49 5.19 -2.76 -1.59
CA LEU A 49 5.45 -3.41 -0.30
C LEU A 49 6.03 -2.43 0.73
N ARG A 50 6.91 -1.52 0.30
CA ARG A 50 7.45 -0.48 1.17
C ARG A 50 6.36 0.48 1.64
N ALA A 51 5.53 0.96 0.71
CA ALA A 51 4.40 1.83 1.05
C ALA A 51 3.41 1.15 2.00
N ALA A 52 3.10 -0.14 1.78
CA ALA A 52 2.23 -0.91 2.67
C ALA A 52 2.83 -1.06 4.08
N ARG A 53 4.15 -1.28 4.19
CA ARG A 53 4.84 -1.33 5.49
C ARG A 53 4.79 0.01 6.22
N GLU A 54 4.98 1.11 5.51
CA GLU A 54 4.90 2.46 6.10
C GLU A 54 3.49 2.77 6.60
N LEU A 55 2.46 2.40 5.84
CA LEU A 55 1.06 2.52 6.27
C LEU A 55 0.74 1.68 7.50
N LEU A 56 1.22 0.43 7.55
CA LEU A 56 1.02 -0.45 8.69
C LEU A 56 1.70 0.11 9.95
N ALA A 57 2.94 0.58 9.82
CA ALA A 57 3.67 1.20 10.93
C ALA A 57 2.95 2.46 11.46
N ALA A 58 2.42 3.30 10.56
CA ALA A 58 1.62 4.46 10.95
C ALA A 58 0.31 4.07 11.66
N ALA A 59 -0.36 3.01 11.20
CA ALA A 59 -1.56 2.48 11.83
C ALA A 59 -1.27 1.89 13.22
N GLU A 60 -0.16 1.16 13.39
CA GLU A 60 0.28 0.68 14.69
C GLU A 60 0.58 1.82 15.66
N ALA A 61 1.31 2.84 15.21
CA ALA A 61 1.61 4.03 16.01
C ALA A 61 0.32 4.76 16.44
N ALA A 62 -0.65 4.88 15.52
CA ALA A 62 -1.96 5.45 15.80
C ALA A 62 -2.71 4.70 16.91
N LEU A 63 -2.70 3.36 16.85
CA LEU A 63 -3.37 2.51 17.82
C LEU A 63 -2.70 2.57 19.20
N ARG A 64 -1.36 2.63 19.26
CA ARG A 64 -0.63 2.81 20.53
C ARG A 64 -0.94 4.16 21.17
N ALA A 65 -0.93 5.24 20.40
CA ALA A 65 -1.29 6.57 20.89
C ALA A 65 -2.73 6.65 21.44
N ARG A 66 -3.66 5.82 20.92
CA ARG A 66 -5.03 5.69 21.46
C ARG A 66 -5.05 5.05 22.85
N GLY A 67 -4.19 4.06 23.10
CA GLY A 67 -4.09 3.37 24.39
C GLY A 67 -3.51 4.23 25.50
N GLU A 68 -2.65 5.19 25.14
CA GLU A 68 -1.98 6.12 26.07
C GLU A 68 -2.80 7.38 26.39
N GLY A 69 -4.06 7.46 25.90
CA GLY A 69 -4.95 8.57 26.24
C GLY A 69 -4.69 9.86 25.45
N GLY A 70 -3.98 9.81 24.33
CA GLY A 70 -3.72 10.97 23.49
C GLY A 70 -5.04 11.66 23.05
N GLU A 71 -5.26 12.88 23.53
CA GLU A 71 -6.29 13.76 23.02
C GLU A 71 -5.88 14.22 21.61
N CYS A 72 -6.74 13.99 20.61
CA CYS A 72 -6.64 14.68 19.33
C CYS A 72 -7.03 16.16 19.55
N ALA A 73 -6.16 16.91 20.22
CA ALA A 73 -6.34 18.33 20.49
C ALA A 73 -5.69 19.13 19.35
N GLY A 74 -6.50 19.51 18.35
CA GLY A 74 -6.17 20.61 17.45
C GLY A 74 -5.98 20.25 15.98
N ALA A 75 -6.91 20.77 15.16
CA ALA A 75 -6.77 21.15 13.75
C ALA A 75 -5.86 20.28 12.86
N CYS A 76 -6.42 19.20 12.32
CA CYS A 76 -5.89 18.60 11.10
C CYS A 76 -6.13 19.57 9.92
N PRO A 77 -5.07 20.08 9.25
CA PRO A 77 -5.25 20.96 8.10
C PRO A 77 -5.93 20.18 6.95
N PRO A 78 -6.86 20.82 6.20
CA PRO A 78 -7.50 20.17 5.07
C PRO A 78 -6.49 19.90 3.96
N GLU A 79 -6.46 18.63 3.58
CA GLU A 79 -6.11 18.08 2.27
C GLU A 79 -4.72 18.42 1.67
N GLY A 80 -3.79 17.50 1.93
CA GLY A 80 -2.60 17.25 1.13
C GLY A 80 -2.10 15.83 1.44
N ALA A 81 -1.55 15.12 0.44
CA ALA A 81 -1.14 13.71 0.60
C ALA A 81 -0.16 13.48 1.78
N ALA A 82 0.67 14.48 2.10
CA ALA A 82 1.56 14.47 3.26
C ALA A 82 0.85 14.72 4.60
N ALA A 83 -0.23 15.53 4.61
CA ALA A 83 -1.06 15.78 5.79
C ALA A 83 -2.00 14.61 6.12
N GLY A 84 -2.34 13.79 5.11
CA GLY A 84 -3.19 12.61 5.27
C GLY A 84 -2.62 11.55 6.20
N LEU A 85 -1.29 11.38 6.24
CA LEU A 85 -0.60 10.42 7.10
C LEU A 85 -0.46 10.93 8.54
N ALA A 86 -0.14 12.21 8.74
CA ALA A 86 0.01 12.80 10.07
C ALA A 86 -1.30 12.78 10.88
N CYS A 87 -2.45 12.89 10.20
CA CYS A 87 -3.78 12.85 10.80
C CYS A 87 -4.51 11.51 10.64
N LEU A 88 -3.85 10.49 10.09
CA LEU A 88 -4.38 9.15 9.94
C LEU A 88 -4.85 8.54 11.29
N PRO A 89 -4.15 8.76 12.43
CA PRO A 89 -4.64 8.31 13.73
C PRO A 89 -6.00 8.87 14.13
N CYS A 90 -6.22 10.18 13.94
CA CYS A 90 -7.48 10.83 14.29
C CYS A 90 -8.61 10.49 13.29
N ARG A 91 -8.28 10.26 12.01
CA ARG A 91 -9.24 9.78 11.00
C ARG A 91 -9.72 8.34 11.27
N ILE A 92 -8.81 7.44 11.65
CA ILE A 92 -9.18 6.09 12.09
C ILE A 92 -10.07 6.15 13.35
N ARG A 93 -9.76 7.05 14.29
CA ARG A 93 -10.56 7.26 15.51
C ARG A 93 -11.98 7.76 15.20
N ALA A 94 -12.16 8.60 14.18
CA ALA A 94 -13.48 9.10 13.76
C ALA A 94 -14.29 8.06 12.95
N ALA A 95 -13.62 7.16 12.23
CA ALA A 95 -14.27 6.16 11.38
C ALA A 95 -14.74 4.91 12.15
N LEU A 96 -14.19 4.65 13.34
CA LEU A 96 -14.60 3.51 14.17
C LEU A 96 -15.77 3.92 15.07
N PRO A 97 -16.91 3.19 15.05
CA PRO A 97 -17.99 3.43 15.99
C PRO A 97 -17.42 3.30 17.41
N SER A 98 -17.74 4.28 18.26
CA SER A 98 -17.28 4.34 19.64
C SER A 98 -17.87 3.18 20.44
N ALA A 99 -17.24 2.01 20.37
CA ALA A 99 -17.51 0.91 21.27
C ALA A 99 -17.00 1.32 22.66
N GLY A 100 -17.93 1.77 23.52
CA GLY A 100 -17.68 1.98 24.94
C GLY A 100 -17.47 3.43 25.39
N ARG A 101 -18.50 4.27 25.28
CA ARG A 101 -18.93 5.00 26.48
C ARG A 101 -20.31 4.48 26.83
N ALA A 102 -20.35 3.55 27.78
CA ALA A 102 -21.56 3.27 28.54
C ALA A 102 -21.91 4.54 29.33
N THR A 103 -22.67 5.45 28.72
CA THR A 103 -23.51 6.35 29.49
C THR A 103 -24.83 5.62 29.70
N GLY A 104 -24.95 4.99 30.87
CA GLY A 104 -26.27 4.77 31.46
C GLY A 104 -26.99 6.12 31.50
N GLY A 105 -28.13 6.20 30.82
CA GLY A 105 -28.86 7.44 30.61
C GLY A 105 -29.97 7.27 29.57
N GLN A 106 -31.00 6.53 29.97
CA GLN A 106 -32.40 6.54 29.50
C GLN A 106 -32.73 7.09 28.08
N PRO A 107 -33.41 6.32 27.22
CA PRO A 107 -34.17 6.89 26.12
C PRO A 107 -35.52 7.38 26.64
N ALA A 108 -35.65 8.68 26.88
CA ALA A 108 -36.95 9.32 27.08
C ALA A 108 -37.04 10.58 26.21
N ALA A 109 -37.30 10.39 24.90
CA ALA A 109 -37.84 11.46 24.07
C ALA A 109 -38.99 10.93 23.22
N ARG A 110 -40.14 10.88 23.89
CA ARG A 110 -41.44 11.40 23.43
C ARG A 110 -41.88 11.00 22.01
N LEU A 111 -42.71 9.97 21.97
CA LEU A 111 -43.87 9.88 21.08
C LEU A 111 -44.60 11.24 21.04
N GLY A 112 -44.46 11.96 19.92
CA GLY A 112 -45.26 13.12 19.58
C GLY A 112 -46.66 12.70 19.15
N LEU A 113 -47.50 12.29 20.10
CA LEU A 113 -48.95 12.26 19.94
C LEU A 113 -49.51 13.62 20.37
N THR A 114 -49.55 14.59 19.46
CA THR A 114 -50.40 15.77 19.66
C THR A 114 -51.77 15.50 19.06
N ARG A 115 -52.67 15.05 19.93
CA ARG A 115 -54.11 15.36 19.81
C ARG A 115 -54.24 16.89 19.84
N SER A 116 -54.83 17.48 18.81
CA SER A 116 -55.47 18.80 18.92
C SER A 116 -56.90 18.69 18.39
N ARG A 117 -57.84 18.87 19.32
CA ARG A 117 -59.29 18.89 19.12
C ARG A 117 -59.74 20.35 18.97
N SER A 118 -60.85 20.52 18.24
CA SER A 118 -61.83 21.63 18.21
C SER A 118 -61.41 23.01 17.69
N ARG A 119 -62.07 23.46 16.60
CA ARG A 119 -63.37 24.16 16.69
C ARG A 119 -64.32 23.64 15.63
#